data_AF-A0A101EB64-F1
#
_entry.id   AF-A0A101EB64-F1
#
_cell.length_a   1.000
_cell.length_b   1.000
_cell.length_c   1.000
_cell.angle_alpha   90.00
_cell.angle_beta   90.00
_cell.angle_gamma   90.00
#
_symmetry.space_group_name_H-M   'P 1'
#
loop_
_entity.id
_entity.type
_entity.pdbx_description
1 polymer ?
#
loop_
_entity_poly.entity_id
_entity_poly.type
_entity_poly.pdbx_seq_one_letter_code
_entity_poly.pdbx_strand_id
1 'polypeptide(L)'
;MRKGAPSYLSNQMPRTFAPKPGYAVRFWRKKGLCSPPRASVLDLVACKAPCYLEGLPPPTQGRVALADSRQFDLLELGGPYTWVVTSPPYFGMRTYVPDQWLRHWFTGGNPEVQYGYRGQLATAALDSFVQGLRQVWTNVAKACAPGARLVVRFGVLPSAPIKCRPEDLFRETLRGTPWQLQEVRPAGTAAWGRRQALQFLGEKAKALW
;
A
#
# COMPACT_ATOMS: atom_id res chain seq x y z
N MET A 1 3.57 -1.28 25.86
CA MET A 1 4.70 -2.11 25.35
C MET A 1 5.80 -2.13 26.40
N ARG A 2 6.24 -3.30 26.88
CA ARG A 2 7.39 -3.38 27.80
C ARG A 2 8.65 -2.97 27.06
N LYS A 3 9.37 -1.97 27.58
CA LYS A 3 10.64 -1.50 27.01
C LYS A 3 11.62 -2.68 27.01
N GLY A 4 12.12 -3.09 25.84
CA GLY A 4 13.06 -4.21 25.68
C GLY A 4 12.49 -5.54 25.19
N ALA A 5 11.16 -5.71 25.15
CA ALA A 5 10.55 -6.91 24.55
C ALA A 5 10.64 -6.87 23.02
N PRO A 6 10.93 -8.00 22.34
CA PRO A 6 10.90 -8.05 20.88
C PRO A 6 9.51 -7.65 20.37
N SER A 7 9.47 -6.83 19.32
CA SER A 7 8.23 -6.32 18.72
C SER A 7 8.14 -6.57 17.20
N TYR A 8 9.12 -7.29 16.67
CA TYR A 8 9.25 -7.65 15.26
C TYR A 8 9.56 -9.14 15.15
N LEU A 9 9.12 -9.75 14.05
CA LEU A 9 9.37 -11.16 13.73
C LEU A 9 10.81 -11.44 13.26
N SER A 10 11.64 -10.40 13.16
CA SER A 10 13.01 -10.50 12.66
C SER A 10 13.92 -9.49 13.36
N ASN A 11 15.23 -9.75 13.28
CA ASN A 11 16.25 -8.85 13.82
C ASN A 11 16.27 -7.52 13.05
N GLN A 12 16.62 -6.45 13.77
CA GLN A 12 16.72 -5.05 13.35
C GLN A 12 16.63 -4.81 11.84
N MET A 13 15.50 -4.26 11.40
CA MET A 13 15.27 -3.91 10.00
C MET A 13 15.22 -2.39 9.85
N PRO A 14 16.10 -1.79 9.05
CA PRO A 14 16.06 -0.34 8.82
C PRO A 14 14.87 0.07 7.94
N ARG A 15 14.18 -0.89 7.32
CA ARG A 15 13.12 -0.65 6.35
C ARG A 15 11.75 -1.03 6.89
N THR A 16 10.73 -0.33 6.43
CA THR A 16 9.31 -0.54 6.71
C THR A 16 8.73 -1.83 6.10
N PHE A 17 9.54 -2.62 5.41
CA PHE A 17 9.17 -3.89 4.77
C PHE A 17 10.22 -4.96 5.03
N ALA A 18 9.77 -6.23 5.04
CA ALA A 18 10.65 -7.37 5.26
C ALA A 18 11.61 -7.55 4.06
N PRO A 19 12.93 -7.79 4.30
CA PRO A 19 13.85 -8.15 3.25
C PRO A 19 13.40 -9.45 2.58
N LYS A 20 13.83 -9.64 1.34
CA LYS A 20 13.59 -10.90 0.64
C LYS A 20 14.33 -12.05 1.36
N PRO A 21 13.75 -13.26 1.43
CA PRO A 21 14.34 -14.39 2.15
C PRO A 21 15.80 -14.65 1.77
N GLY A 22 16.10 -14.70 0.46
CA GLY A 22 17.45 -14.96 -0.04
C GLY A 22 18.48 -13.93 0.40
N TYR A 23 18.10 -12.64 0.49
CA TYR A 23 19.00 -11.61 1.02
C TYR A 23 19.27 -11.81 2.51
N ALA A 24 18.22 -12.04 3.30
CA ALA A 24 18.34 -12.24 4.74
C ALA A 24 19.24 -13.44 5.07
N VAL A 25 19.02 -14.58 4.41
CA VAL A 25 19.83 -15.79 4.62
C VAL A 25 21.30 -15.57 4.26
N ARG A 26 21.60 -14.90 3.13
CA ARG A 26 22.98 -14.59 2.74
C ARG A 26 23.67 -13.68 3.75
N PHE A 27 22.97 -12.67 4.28
CA PHE A 27 23.52 -11.79 5.30
C PHE A 27 23.94 -12.56 6.55
N TRP A 28 23.06 -13.42 7.06
CA TRP A 28 23.32 -14.23 8.25
C TRP A 28 24.49 -15.18 8.05
N ARG A 29 24.51 -15.92 6.92
CA ARG A 29 25.63 -16.80 6.56
C ARG A 29 26.96 -16.06 6.48
N LYS A 30 27.00 -14.89 5.81
CA LYS A 30 28.20 -14.07 5.69
C LYS A 30 28.73 -13.58 7.05
N LYS A 31 27.85 -13.42 8.04
CA LYS A 31 28.21 -12.95 9.39
C LYS A 31 28.46 -14.09 10.38
N GLY A 32 28.44 -15.35 9.95
CA GLY A 32 28.58 -16.51 10.85
C GLY A 32 27.42 -16.65 11.85
N LEU A 33 26.29 -16.00 11.58
CA LEU A 33 25.11 -16.07 12.43
C LEU A 33 24.32 -17.32 12.01
N CYS A 34 24.47 -18.41 12.76
CA CYS A 34 23.83 -19.70 12.44
C CYS A 34 22.63 -20.04 13.34
N SER A 35 22.45 -19.29 14.45
CA SER A 35 21.39 -19.54 15.43
C SER A 35 20.53 -18.30 15.63
N PRO A 36 19.40 -18.18 14.91
CA PRO A 36 18.46 -17.10 15.15
C PRO A 36 17.75 -17.29 16.51
N PRO A 37 17.54 -16.20 17.28
CA PRO A 37 16.73 -16.29 18.48
C PRO A 37 15.31 -16.73 18.10
N ARG A 38 14.75 -17.68 18.84
CA ARG A 38 13.36 -18.10 18.64
C ARG A 38 12.44 -16.96 19.07
N ALA A 39 11.58 -16.52 18.15
CA ALA A 39 10.52 -15.57 18.43
C ALA A 39 9.17 -16.31 18.37
N SER A 40 8.37 -16.17 19.42
CA SER A 40 6.99 -16.66 19.41
C SER A 40 6.13 -15.70 18.58
N VAL A 41 5.73 -16.15 17.40
CA VAL A 41 4.88 -15.38 16.48
C VAL A 41 3.55 -15.03 17.16
N LEU A 42 2.96 -15.99 17.89
CA LEU A 42 1.70 -15.82 18.59
C LEU A 42 1.81 -14.78 19.71
N ASP A 43 2.87 -14.82 20.52
CA ASP A 43 3.05 -13.84 21.61
C ASP A 43 3.25 -12.42 21.05
N LEU A 44 3.96 -12.29 19.94
CA LEU A 44 4.15 -11.01 19.25
C LEU A 44 2.83 -10.45 18.73
N VAL A 45 2.00 -11.29 18.10
CA VAL A 45 0.68 -10.92 17.62
C VAL A 45 -0.22 -10.54 18.79
N ALA A 46 -0.29 -11.37 19.85
CA ALA A 46 -1.09 -11.12 21.04
C ALA A 46 -0.70 -9.80 21.73
N CYS A 47 0.60 -9.49 21.79
CA CYS A 47 1.10 -8.24 22.36
C CYS A 47 0.68 -7.00 21.55
N LYS A 48 0.55 -7.13 20.22
CA LYS A 48 0.24 -6.02 19.31
C LYS A 48 -1.24 -5.88 19.01
N ALA A 49 -2.00 -6.96 19.05
CA ALA A 49 -3.41 -7.00 18.67
C ALA A 49 -4.25 -5.94 19.37
N PRO A 50 -4.13 -5.70 20.71
CA PRO A 50 -4.89 -4.63 21.37
C PRO A 50 -4.62 -3.25 20.76
N CYS A 51 -3.38 -2.92 20.39
CA CYS A 51 -3.08 -1.62 19.79
C CYS A 51 -3.78 -1.36 18.44
N TYR A 52 -4.29 -2.40 17.78
CA TYR A 52 -4.98 -2.30 16.49
C TYR A 52 -6.46 -2.67 16.54
N LEU A 53 -6.86 -3.52 17.49
CA LEU A 53 -8.21 -4.09 17.59
C LEU A 53 -8.96 -3.63 18.83
N GLU A 54 -8.32 -2.90 19.74
CA GLU A 54 -9.02 -2.24 20.85
C GLU A 54 -9.74 -0.99 20.35
N GLY A 55 -11.00 -0.81 20.73
CA GLY A 55 -11.81 0.33 20.30
C GLY A 55 -12.31 0.26 18.85
N LEU A 56 -12.56 -0.96 18.33
CA LEU A 56 -13.22 -1.09 17.03
C LEU A 56 -14.57 -0.35 17.03
N PRO A 57 -14.93 0.32 15.92
CA PRO A 57 -16.24 0.93 15.80
C PRO A 57 -17.34 -0.12 15.91
N PRO A 58 -18.58 0.27 16.27
CA PRO A 58 -19.71 -0.64 16.31
C PRO A 58 -19.85 -1.42 15.00
N PRO A 59 -20.20 -2.73 15.05
CA PRO A 59 -20.47 -3.51 13.85
C PRO A 59 -21.49 -2.79 12.96
N THR A 60 -21.09 -2.54 11.72
CA THR A 60 -21.93 -1.84 10.73
C THR A 60 -22.22 -2.79 9.59
N GLN A 61 -23.45 -2.76 9.07
CA GLN A 61 -23.80 -3.55 7.89
C GLN A 61 -22.98 -3.08 6.68
N GLY A 62 -22.51 -4.04 5.88
CA GLY A 62 -21.71 -3.75 4.71
C GLY A 62 -21.53 -5.00 3.87
N ARG A 63 -21.09 -4.80 2.62
CA ARG A 63 -20.75 -5.88 1.69
C ARG A 63 -19.29 -5.75 1.29
N VAL A 64 -18.65 -6.89 1.10
CA VAL A 64 -17.25 -6.98 0.66
C VAL A 64 -17.19 -7.89 -0.55
N ALA A 65 -16.50 -7.46 -1.60
CA ALA A 65 -16.21 -8.28 -2.76
C ALA A 65 -14.71 -8.25 -3.08
N LEU A 66 -14.18 -9.41 -3.46
CA LEU A 66 -12.86 -9.54 -4.05
C LEU A 66 -13.03 -9.57 -5.58
N ALA A 67 -12.76 -8.45 -6.24
CA ALA A 67 -12.92 -8.34 -7.69
C ALA A 67 -12.00 -7.26 -8.31
N ASP A 68 -11.87 -7.29 -9.63
CA ASP A 68 -11.22 -6.22 -10.40
C ASP A 68 -12.21 -5.07 -10.62
N SER A 69 -11.93 -3.90 -10.06
CA SER A 69 -12.81 -2.72 -10.15
C SER A 69 -13.00 -2.19 -11.59
N ARG A 70 -12.20 -2.66 -12.55
CA ARG A 70 -12.38 -2.35 -13.98
C ARG A 70 -13.51 -3.16 -14.62
N GLN A 71 -13.88 -4.29 -14.02
CA GLN A 71 -14.82 -5.27 -14.60
C GLN A 71 -16.04 -5.51 -13.70
N PHE A 72 -15.87 -5.36 -12.38
CA PHE A 72 -16.91 -5.64 -11.40
C PHE A 72 -18.02 -4.59 -11.41
N ASP A 73 -19.28 -5.05 -11.34
CA ASP A 73 -20.42 -4.16 -11.16
C ASP A 73 -20.58 -3.78 -9.67
N LEU A 74 -20.18 -2.55 -9.35
CA LEU A 74 -20.23 -2.03 -7.99
C LEU A 74 -21.66 -1.86 -7.45
N LEU A 75 -22.70 -1.90 -8.30
CA LEU A 75 -24.09 -1.88 -7.86
C LEU A 75 -24.50 -3.17 -7.14
N GLU A 76 -23.85 -4.30 -7.41
CA GLU A 76 -24.10 -5.58 -6.71
C GLU A 76 -23.84 -5.48 -5.19
N LEU A 77 -23.05 -4.50 -4.77
CA LEU A 77 -22.75 -4.21 -3.37
C LEU A 77 -23.81 -3.31 -2.67
N GLY A 78 -24.86 -2.87 -3.37
CA GLY A 78 -26.02 -2.20 -2.78
C GLY A 78 -26.07 -0.67 -2.93
N GLY A 79 -25.51 -0.11 -4.00
CA GLY A 79 -25.63 1.32 -4.33
C GLY A 79 -27.09 1.78 -4.60
N PRO A 80 -27.32 3.04 -5.03
CA PRO A 80 -26.31 4.01 -5.47
C PRO A 80 -25.57 4.71 -4.31
N TYR A 81 -24.27 4.93 -4.47
CA TYR A 81 -23.43 5.58 -3.47
C TYR A 81 -23.46 7.12 -3.59
N THR A 82 -23.40 7.82 -2.46
CA THR A 82 -23.24 9.29 -2.39
C THR A 82 -21.81 9.71 -2.05
N TRP A 83 -21.02 8.80 -1.50
CA TRP A 83 -19.62 9.00 -1.16
C TRP A 83 -18.79 7.80 -1.57
N VAL A 84 -17.66 8.07 -2.21
CA VAL A 84 -16.65 7.06 -2.55
C VAL A 84 -15.32 7.56 -2.05
N VAL A 85 -14.64 6.78 -1.22
CA VAL A 85 -13.31 7.08 -0.71
C VAL A 85 -12.37 5.97 -1.15
N THR A 86 -11.30 6.32 -1.87
CA THR A 86 -10.40 5.31 -2.45
C THR A 86 -8.96 5.79 -2.59
N SER A 87 -8.04 4.85 -2.71
CA SER A 87 -6.63 5.08 -2.97
C SER A 87 -6.15 4.12 -4.07
N PRO A 88 -6.23 4.51 -5.35
CA PRO A 88 -5.77 3.67 -6.45
C PRO A 88 -4.27 3.39 -6.34
N PRO A 89 -3.78 2.35 -7.03
CA PRO A 89 -2.37 2.01 -7.00
C PRO A 89 -1.52 3.17 -7.56
N TYR A 90 -0.41 3.49 -6.89
CA TYR A 90 0.46 4.60 -7.30
C TYR A 90 1.27 4.23 -8.53
N PHE A 91 1.31 5.15 -9.50
CA PHE A 91 2.06 4.90 -10.73
C PHE A 91 3.55 4.68 -10.45
N GLY A 92 4.12 3.65 -11.08
CA GLY A 92 5.52 3.25 -10.91
C GLY A 92 5.77 2.30 -9.73
N MET A 93 4.75 1.95 -8.93
CA MET A 93 4.87 0.96 -7.85
C MET A 93 4.97 -0.46 -8.42
N ARG A 94 6.21 -0.94 -8.60
CA ARG A 94 6.50 -2.26 -9.18
C ARG A 94 6.74 -3.37 -8.15
N THR A 95 7.04 -3.00 -6.92
CA THR A 95 7.47 -3.97 -5.90
C THR A 95 6.43 -4.19 -4.81
N TYR A 96 5.19 -3.72 -4.97
CA TYR A 96 4.16 -3.81 -3.93
C TYR A 96 3.96 -5.25 -3.43
N VAL A 97 3.60 -6.18 -4.31
CA VAL A 97 3.42 -7.59 -3.96
C VAL A 97 4.69 -8.21 -3.37
N PRO A 98 5.86 -8.14 -4.03
CA PRO A 98 7.04 -8.75 -3.45
C PRO A 98 7.44 -8.11 -2.10
N ASP A 99 7.21 -6.82 -1.88
CA ASP A 99 7.52 -6.13 -0.61
C ASP A 99 6.56 -6.52 0.53
N GLN A 100 5.36 -6.98 0.19
CA GLN A 100 4.36 -7.48 1.13
C GLN A 100 4.42 -9.01 1.33
N TRP A 101 5.42 -9.70 0.79
CA TRP A 101 5.52 -11.17 0.80
C TRP A 101 5.30 -11.79 2.18
N LEU A 102 5.91 -11.22 3.24
CA LEU A 102 5.81 -11.76 4.59
C LEU A 102 4.37 -11.61 5.14
N ARG A 103 3.69 -10.52 4.82
CA ARG A 103 2.29 -10.32 5.22
C ARG A 103 1.37 -11.28 4.47
N HIS A 104 1.60 -11.44 3.17
CA HIS A 104 0.84 -12.36 2.35
C HIS A 104 0.99 -13.80 2.83
N TRP A 105 2.23 -14.25 3.11
CA TRP A 105 2.51 -15.54 3.74
C TRP A 105 1.81 -15.69 5.09
N PHE A 106 1.88 -14.66 5.95
CA PHE A 106 1.25 -14.69 7.27
C PHE A 106 -0.27 -14.92 7.20
N THR A 107 -0.92 -14.43 6.15
CA THR A 107 -2.37 -14.64 5.88
C THR A 107 -2.67 -15.90 5.05
N GLY A 108 -1.73 -16.83 4.91
CA GLY A 108 -1.92 -18.10 4.19
C GLY A 108 -1.46 -18.09 2.71
N GLY A 109 -0.76 -17.04 2.28
CA GLY A 109 -0.18 -16.95 0.94
C GLY A 109 1.09 -17.78 0.76
N ASN A 110 1.67 -17.74 -0.45
CA ASN A 110 2.86 -18.52 -0.80
C ASN A 110 4.07 -18.10 0.07
N PRO A 111 4.86 -19.05 0.61
CA PRO A 111 6.08 -18.76 1.37
C PRO A 111 7.21 -18.14 0.51
N GLU A 112 7.15 -18.26 -0.81
CA GLU A 112 8.11 -17.66 -1.74
C GLU A 112 7.68 -16.27 -2.22
N VAL A 113 8.67 -15.44 -2.54
CA VAL A 113 8.43 -14.08 -3.04
C VAL A 113 7.91 -14.16 -4.47
N GLN A 114 6.69 -13.69 -4.69
CA GLN A 114 6.11 -13.55 -6.02
C GLN A 114 6.49 -12.20 -6.63
N TYR A 115 7.12 -12.23 -7.80
CA TYR A 115 7.56 -11.03 -8.53
C TYR A 115 6.62 -10.64 -9.66
N GLY A 116 5.80 -11.56 -10.15
CA GLY A 116 4.79 -11.30 -11.18
C GLY A 116 3.39 -11.36 -10.57
N TYR A 117 2.55 -10.38 -10.91
CA TYR A 117 1.14 -10.38 -10.53
C TYR A 117 0.30 -9.91 -11.71
N ARG A 118 -0.70 -10.71 -12.10
CA ARG A 118 -1.62 -10.33 -13.19
C ARG A 118 -2.58 -9.24 -12.69
N GLY A 119 -2.85 -8.23 -13.53
CA GLY A 119 -3.83 -7.19 -13.23
C GLY A 119 -3.32 -5.97 -12.45
N GLN A 120 -2.01 -5.84 -12.21
CA GLN A 120 -1.46 -4.63 -11.58
C GLN A 120 -1.43 -3.45 -12.56
N LEU A 121 -2.27 -2.44 -12.30
CA LEU A 121 -2.25 -1.19 -13.05
C LEU A 121 -0.93 -0.41 -12.86
N ALA A 122 -0.37 -0.39 -11.64
CA ALA A 122 0.83 0.41 -11.33
C ALA A 122 2.11 -0.03 -12.08
N THR A 123 2.13 -1.24 -12.62
CA THR A 123 3.24 -1.78 -13.41
C THR A 123 3.07 -1.61 -14.91
N ALA A 124 1.90 -1.16 -15.35
CA ALA A 124 1.58 -0.97 -16.75
C ALA A 124 2.28 0.26 -17.35
N ALA A 125 2.32 0.33 -18.68
CA ALA A 125 2.69 1.55 -19.39
C ALA A 125 1.74 2.70 -19.00
N LEU A 126 2.21 3.94 -19.17
CA LEU A 126 1.45 5.13 -18.76
C LEU A 126 0.02 5.13 -19.32
N ASP A 127 -0.13 4.88 -20.61
CA ASP A 127 -1.45 4.90 -21.26
C ASP A 127 -2.37 3.81 -20.72
N SER A 128 -1.85 2.60 -20.52
CA SER A 128 -2.61 1.50 -19.93
C SER A 128 -3.02 1.77 -18.49
N PHE A 129 -2.16 2.45 -17.71
CA PHE A 129 -2.49 2.89 -16.35
C PHE A 129 -3.63 3.93 -16.36
N VAL A 130 -3.50 4.95 -17.21
CA VAL A 130 -4.51 6.00 -17.40
C VAL A 130 -5.85 5.41 -17.83
N GLN A 131 -5.85 4.57 -18.88
CA GLN A 131 -7.05 3.90 -19.38
C GLN A 131 -7.67 2.98 -18.32
N GLY A 132 -6.85 2.23 -17.59
CA GLY A 132 -7.31 1.36 -16.52
C GLY A 132 -8.02 2.13 -15.41
N LEU A 133 -7.44 3.24 -14.94
CA LEU A 133 -8.09 4.09 -13.93
C LEU A 133 -9.33 4.79 -14.47
N ARG A 134 -9.30 5.27 -15.72
CA ARG A 134 -10.48 5.84 -16.37
C ARG A 134 -11.64 4.86 -16.39
N GLN A 135 -11.39 3.58 -16.69
CA GLN A 135 -12.39 2.53 -16.62
C GLN A 135 -12.95 2.36 -15.20
N VAL A 136 -12.07 2.37 -14.19
CA VAL A 136 -12.51 2.32 -12.78
C VAL A 136 -13.43 3.51 -12.46
N TRP A 137 -13.04 4.73 -12.82
CA TRP A 137 -13.85 5.93 -12.55
C TRP A 137 -15.21 5.89 -13.24
N THR A 138 -15.26 5.40 -14.48
CA THR A 138 -16.53 5.20 -15.20
C THR A 138 -17.42 4.19 -14.48
N ASN A 139 -16.87 3.06 -14.02
CA ASN A 139 -17.64 2.06 -13.28
C ASN A 139 -18.12 2.58 -11.92
N VAL A 140 -17.27 3.32 -11.20
CA VAL A 140 -17.64 3.98 -9.95
C VAL A 140 -18.79 4.97 -10.19
N ALA A 141 -18.73 5.76 -11.27
CA ALA A 141 -19.80 6.70 -11.61
C ALA A 141 -21.15 6.00 -11.83
N LYS A 142 -21.16 4.85 -12.53
CA LYS A 142 -22.39 4.06 -12.76
C LYS A 142 -23.05 3.58 -11.46
N ALA A 143 -22.26 3.34 -10.42
CA ALA A 143 -22.76 2.91 -9.12
C ALA A 143 -23.07 4.07 -8.15
N CYS A 144 -22.96 5.32 -8.60
CA CYS A 144 -23.17 6.50 -7.77
C CYS A 144 -24.44 7.26 -8.13
N ALA A 145 -25.03 7.94 -7.14
CA ALA A 145 -26.09 8.90 -7.36
C ALA A 145 -25.54 10.20 -8.01
N PRO A 146 -26.35 10.96 -8.77
CA PRO A 146 -25.97 12.29 -9.22
C PRO A 146 -25.53 13.17 -8.04
N GLY A 147 -24.41 13.89 -8.20
CA GLY A 147 -23.84 14.72 -7.13
C GLY A 147 -23.03 13.96 -6.07
N ALA A 148 -22.78 12.65 -6.25
CA ALA A 148 -21.89 11.90 -5.37
C ALA A 148 -20.48 12.52 -5.30
N ARG A 149 -19.78 12.25 -4.20
CA ARG A 149 -18.43 12.77 -3.94
C ARG A 149 -17.40 11.66 -3.99
N LEU A 150 -16.44 11.81 -4.90
CA LEU A 150 -15.28 10.91 -5.02
C LEU A 150 -14.05 11.56 -4.38
N VAL A 151 -13.53 10.94 -3.32
CA VAL A 151 -12.33 11.35 -2.60
C VAL A 151 -11.21 10.36 -2.90
N VAL A 152 -10.15 10.83 -3.54
CA VAL A 152 -9.04 9.98 -4.02
C VAL A 152 -7.72 10.38 -3.39
N ARG A 153 -7.06 9.42 -2.72
CA ARG A 153 -5.62 9.56 -2.39
C ARG A 153 -4.79 9.05 -3.56
N PHE A 154 -4.18 9.97 -4.29
CA PHE A 154 -3.39 9.67 -5.49
C PHE A 154 -1.90 9.97 -5.30
N GLY A 155 -1.04 9.25 -6.00
CA GLY A 155 0.40 9.42 -5.92
C GLY A 155 1.16 8.79 -7.08
N VAL A 156 2.36 9.31 -7.32
CA VAL A 156 3.35 8.79 -8.28
C VAL A 156 4.65 8.55 -7.53
N LEU A 157 5.28 7.39 -7.74
CA LEU A 157 6.58 7.14 -7.11
C LEU A 157 7.67 8.05 -7.70
N PRO A 158 8.62 8.55 -6.89
CA PRO A 158 9.76 9.30 -7.40
C PRO A 158 10.62 8.53 -8.41
N SER A 159 10.61 7.20 -8.34
CA SER A 159 11.30 6.29 -9.25
C SER A 159 10.51 5.95 -10.50
N ALA A 160 9.34 6.57 -10.71
CA ALA A 160 8.57 6.36 -11.93
C ALA A 160 9.40 6.82 -13.14
N PRO A 161 9.32 6.11 -14.28
CA PRO A 161 10.13 6.42 -15.47
C PRO A 161 9.78 7.79 -16.08
N ILE A 162 8.63 8.34 -15.72
CA ILE A 162 8.13 9.62 -16.22
C ILE A 162 8.01 10.57 -15.05
N LYS A 163 8.69 11.72 -15.14
CA LYS A 163 8.49 12.84 -14.23
C LYS A 163 7.23 13.58 -14.65
N CYS A 164 6.13 13.32 -13.96
CA CYS A 164 4.89 14.08 -14.09
C CYS A 164 4.45 14.54 -12.71
N ARG A 165 3.72 15.65 -12.64
CA ARG A 165 3.05 16.01 -11.38
C ARG A 165 1.90 15.01 -11.18
N PRO A 166 1.73 14.46 -9.96
CA PRO A 166 0.63 13.54 -9.68
C PRO A 166 -0.75 14.11 -10.02
N GLU A 167 -0.91 15.43 -9.87
CA GLU A 167 -2.12 16.15 -10.24
C GLU A 167 -2.43 16.06 -11.75
N ASP A 168 -1.45 16.33 -12.61
CA ASP A 168 -1.64 16.30 -14.06
C ASP A 168 -2.01 14.90 -14.53
N LEU A 169 -1.32 13.88 -13.99
CA LEU A 169 -1.65 12.49 -14.27
C LEU A 169 -3.06 12.13 -13.80
N PHE A 170 -3.44 12.57 -12.60
CA PHE A 170 -4.78 12.30 -12.07
C PHE A 170 -5.88 12.95 -12.93
N ARG A 171 -5.70 14.21 -13.32
CA ARG A 171 -6.60 14.92 -14.26
C ARG A 171 -6.77 14.14 -15.56
N GLU A 172 -5.68 13.60 -16.09
CA GLU A 172 -5.74 12.81 -17.32
C GLU A 172 -6.56 11.52 -17.13
N THR A 173 -6.51 10.88 -15.97
CA THR A 173 -7.35 9.71 -15.68
C THR A 173 -8.84 10.04 -15.63
N LEU A 174 -9.22 11.26 -15.27
CA LEU A 174 -10.62 11.72 -15.18
C LEU A 174 -11.20 12.14 -16.54
N ARG A 175 -10.35 12.45 -17.53
CA ARG A 175 -10.79 12.90 -18.85
C ARG A 175 -11.75 11.87 -19.47
N GLY A 176 -12.91 12.35 -19.95
CA GLY A 176 -13.94 11.49 -20.56
C GLY A 176 -14.80 10.70 -19.56
N THR A 177 -14.64 10.93 -18.26
CA THR A 177 -15.52 10.37 -17.22
C THR A 177 -16.54 11.43 -16.77
N PRO A 178 -17.65 11.05 -16.12
CA PRO A 178 -18.61 12.01 -15.56
C PRO A 178 -18.07 12.82 -14.37
N TRP A 179 -16.90 12.46 -13.84
CA TRP A 179 -16.33 13.10 -12.66
C TRP A 179 -15.69 14.44 -13.00
N GLN A 180 -16.00 15.46 -12.19
CA GLN A 180 -15.40 16.78 -12.27
C GLN A 180 -14.49 17.01 -11.07
N LEU A 181 -13.26 17.45 -11.34
CA LEU A 181 -12.30 17.74 -10.29
C LEU A 181 -12.66 19.07 -9.60
N GLN A 182 -13.00 19.00 -8.32
CA GLN A 182 -13.33 20.17 -7.51
C GLN A 182 -12.10 20.75 -6.80
N GLU A 183 -11.28 19.89 -6.19
CA GLU A 183 -10.16 20.33 -5.37
C GLU A 183 -9.02 19.31 -5.38
N VAL A 184 -7.79 19.81 -5.30
CA VAL A 184 -6.58 19.01 -5.07
C VAL A 184 -5.83 19.61 -3.88
N ARG A 185 -5.58 18.79 -2.87
CA ARG A 185 -4.77 19.18 -1.69
C ARG A 185 -3.50 18.35 -1.62
N PRO A 186 -2.34 18.96 -1.33
CA PRO A 186 -1.15 18.20 -0.98
C PRO A 186 -1.41 17.34 0.26
N ALA A 187 -1.08 16.04 0.19
CA ALA A 187 -1.22 15.12 1.34
C ALA A 187 -0.15 15.34 2.43
N GLY A 188 0.64 16.41 2.33
CA GLY A 188 1.83 16.68 3.14
C GLY A 188 3.01 15.77 2.80
N THR A 189 4.18 16.13 3.33
CA THR A 189 5.33 15.22 3.37
C THR A 189 5.36 14.53 4.74
N ALA A 190 5.70 13.24 4.78
CA ALA A 190 6.12 12.64 6.04
C ALA A 190 7.40 13.36 6.47
N ALA A 191 7.27 14.29 7.42
CA ALA A 191 8.33 15.22 7.81
C ALA A 191 9.68 14.52 8.06
N TRP A 192 10.75 15.24 7.73
CA TRP A 192 12.13 14.91 8.05
C TRP A 192 12.24 14.53 9.53
N GLY A 193 12.82 13.35 9.84
CA GLY A 193 12.95 12.83 11.22
C GLY A 193 11.94 11.74 11.65
N ARG A 194 10.84 11.52 10.92
CA ARG A 194 9.87 10.42 11.21
C ARG A 194 9.92 9.25 10.23
N ARG A 195 10.89 9.23 9.31
CA ARG A 195 11.18 8.01 8.53
C ARG A 195 11.92 7.03 9.43
N GLN A 196 11.36 5.84 9.59
CA GLN A 196 12.01 4.75 10.35
C GLN A 196 13.44 4.50 9.86
N ALA A 197 13.70 4.62 8.56
CA ALA A 197 15.03 4.51 7.98
C ALA A 197 16.05 5.54 8.50
N LEU A 198 15.60 6.77 8.82
CA LEU A 198 16.46 7.81 9.39
C LEU A 198 16.68 7.60 10.90
N GLN A 199 15.70 7.02 11.61
CA GLN A 199 15.83 6.70 13.04
C GLN A 199 16.92 5.66 13.33
N PHE A 200 17.24 4.79 12.37
CA PHE A 200 18.29 3.79 12.51
C PHE A 200 19.68 4.27 12.06
N LEU A 201 19.81 5.43 11.40
CA LEU A 201 21.08 5.87 10.80
C LEU A 201 21.97 6.72 11.71
N GLY A 202 21.47 7.21 12.85
CA GLY A 202 22.24 8.10 13.75
C GLY A 202 22.76 9.36 13.06
N GLU A 203 23.41 10.27 13.78
CA GLU A 203 23.85 11.58 13.26
C GLU A 203 24.88 11.54 12.11
N LYS A 204 25.34 10.35 11.67
CA LYS A 204 26.42 10.20 10.68
C LYS A 204 26.01 10.40 9.21
N ALA A 205 24.77 10.78 8.92
CA ALA A 205 24.33 11.14 7.56
C ALA A 205 24.34 12.66 7.29
N LYS A 206 25.10 13.45 8.07
CA LYS A 206 25.28 14.90 7.82
C LYS A 206 26.24 15.23 6.67
N ALA A 207 26.93 14.25 6.10
CA ALA A 207 27.79 14.43 4.94
C ALA A 207 27.35 13.47 3.85
N LEU A 208 27.15 13.99 2.63
CA LEU A 208 26.66 13.34 1.40
C LEU A 208 25.18 13.58 1.09
N TRP A 209 24.87 14.87 0.85
CA TRP A 209 24.09 15.32 -0.30
C TRP A 209 24.80 16.52 -0.91
#